data_AF-A0A238H7T8-F1
#
_entry.id   AF-A0A238H7T8-F1
#
_cell.length_a   1.000
_cell.length_b   1.000
_cell.length_c   1.000
_cell.angle_alpha   90.00
_cell.angle_beta   90.00
_cell.angle_gamma   90.00
#
_symmetry.space_group_name_H-M   'P 1'
#
loop_
_entity.id
_entity.type
_entity.pdbx_description
1 polymer ?
#
loop_
_entity_poly.entity_id
_entity_poly.type
_entity_poly.pdbx_seq_one_letter_code
_entity_poly.pdbx_strand_id
1 'polypeptide(L)'
;MPPPDKPQLLSYAHHHCLVQSEAELLGLLQAEISAASNRELIIMAGHFMLFLDESRGCLVPGVIEENESPMRERIARRVGIFPGYTWELGVRIAQAFKQRFDSIRFLLLINDWQYVSTSSGSASELRRVFYEQFDRLPASYRAVLERSGKFSEDNVLASRKHPIAFPETWLKYRFQKSADKLVKAGRLDRRVLDDGPDAGTEISLIDENGDHKPLITCGVTGCAGEITEMISEIYASGHRLLLMFAPGECFQPVKTGVSVALSLYGLTGMKVIIADPGGSGEMQPDEIFSKLVNVEVITSERGAMS
;
A
#
# COMPACT_ATOMS: atom_id res chain seq x y z
N MET A 1 -3.91 -39.93 16.38
CA MET A 1 -3.29 -39.21 15.25
C MET A 1 -2.83 -37.87 15.78
N PRO A 2 -1.56 -37.49 15.62
CA PRO A 2 -1.15 -36.11 15.87
C PRO A 2 -2.00 -35.20 14.96
N PRO A 3 -2.35 -33.98 15.39
CA PRO A 3 -2.97 -33.01 14.48
C PRO A 3 -2.04 -32.85 13.26
N PRO A 4 -2.59 -32.66 12.05
CA PRO A 4 -1.75 -32.33 10.90
C PRO A 4 -0.88 -31.14 11.29
N ASP A 5 0.43 -31.25 11.03
CA ASP A 5 1.40 -30.19 11.31
C ASP A 5 0.82 -28.88 10.80
N LYS A 6 0.55 -27.94 11.71
CA LYS A 6 0.10 -26.60 11.33
C LYS A 6 1.17 -26.05 10.38
N PRO A 7 0.79 -25.51 9.21
CA PRO A 7 1.76 -24.97 8.27
C PRO A 7 2.62 -23.93 8.99
N GLN A 8 3.92 -24.20 9.13
CA GLN A 8 4.85 -23.28 9.76
C GLN A 8 4.90 -22.00 8.95
N LEU A 9 4.58 -20.87 9.59
CA LEU A 9 4.75 -19.55 9.00
C LEU A 9 6.26 -19.35 8.76
N LEU A 10 6.63 -18.84 7.58
CA LEU A 10 8.02 -18.50 7.33
C LEU A 10 8.45 -17.34 8.24
N SER A 11 9.61 -17.51 8.85
CA SER A 11 10.28 -16.42 9.58
C SER A 11 10.76 -15.34 8.62
N TYR A 12 10.78 -14.10 9.10
CA TYR A 12 11.30 -12.94 8.40
C TYR A 12 12.08 -12.06 9.37
N ALA A 13 13.16 -11.46 8.89
CA ALA A 13 13.88 -10.44 9.65
C ALA A 13 13.13 -9.12 9.54
N HIS A 14 13.04 -8.38 10.64
CA HIS A 14 12.47 -7.04 10.63
C HIS A 14 13.25 -6.07 11.51
N HIS A 15 13.26 -4.80 11.11
CA HIS A 15 13.93 -3.72 11.80
C HIS A 15 13.05 -2.47 11.77
N HIS A 16 12.79 -1.90 12.95
CA HIS A 16 12.03 -0.68 13.13
C HIS A 16 12.92 0.44 13.62
N CYS A 17 12.68 1.66 13.13
CA CYS A 17 13.34 2.86 13.61
C CYS A 17 12.41 4.08 13.48
N LEU A 18 12.75 5.12 14.24
CA LEU A 18 12.09 6.42 14.19
C LEU A 18 13.09 7.46 13.67
N VAL A 19 12.63 8.32 12.77
CA VAL A 19 13.44 9.42 12.20
C VAL A 19 12.76 10.76 12.46
N GLN A 20 13.57 11.80 12.65
CA GLN A 20 13.13 13.15 13.06
C GLN A 20 13.25 14.19 11.94
N SER A 21 13.73 13.81 10.76
CA SER A 21 13.86 14.73 9.62
C SER A 21 13.80 14.00 8.28
N GLU A 22 13.49 14.75 7.20
CA GLU A 22 13.52 14.22 5.83
C GLU A 22 14.92 13.72 5.45
N ALA A 23 15.96 14.39 5.92
CA ALA A 23 17.35 14.00 5.64
C ALA A 23 17.68 12.64 6.27
N GLU A 24 17.27 12.40 7.52
CA GLU A 24 17.42 11.10 8.18
C GLU A 24 16.62 10.01 7.47
N LEU A 25 15.36 10.28 7.11
CA LEU A 25 14.54 9.37 6.33
C LEU A 25 15.24 8.97 5.03
N LEU A 26 15.66 9.95 4.24
CA LEU A 26 16.33 9.71 2.96
C LEU A 26 17.65 8.94 3.13
N GLY A 27 18.46 9.28 4.13
CA GLY A 27 19.70 8.58 4.41
C GLY A 27 19.47 7.10 4.73
N LEU A 28 18.46 6.81 5.55
CA LEU A 28 18.09 5.44 5.91
C LEU A 28 17.54 4.66 4.72
N LEU A 29 16.61 5.25 3.96
CA LEU A 29 16.07 4.62 2.74
C LEU A 29 17.19 4.33 1.73
N GLN A 30 18.13 5.26 1.54
CA GLN A 30 19.27 5.06 0.64
C GLN A 30 20.17 3.91 1.10
N ALA A 31 20.47 3.82 2.40
CA ALA A 31 21.27 2.73 2.95
C ALA A 31 20.58 1.37 2.71
N GLU A 32 19.28 1.27 3.01
CA GLU A 32 18.52 0.03 2.89
C GLU A 32 18.35 -0.42 1.43
N ILE A 33 18.12 0.51 0.51
CA ILE A 33 18.02 0.24 -0.93
C ILE A 33 19.39 -0.16 -1.49
N SER A 34 20.48 0.51 -1.07
CA SER A 34 21.84 0.21 -1.54
C SER A 34 22.32 -1.16 -1.08
N ALA A 35 21.96 -1.56 0.14
CA ALA A 35 22.30 -2.87 0.70
C ALA A 35 21.55 -4.03 0.04
N ALA A 36 20.48 -3.77 -0.70
CA ALA A 36 19.72 -4.80 -1.38
C ALA A 36 20.48 -5.35 -2.61
N SER A 37 20.50 -6.67 -2.74
CA SER A 37 21.11 -7.35 -3.90
C SER A 37 20.20 -7.40 -5.14
N ASN A 38 18.95 -6.96 -5.01
CA ASN A 38 17.96 -7.01 -6.07
C ASN A 38 18.34 -6.08 -7.24
N ARG A 39 17.87 -6.41 -8.45
CA ARG A 39 18.15 -5.65 -9.68
C ARG A 39 16.98 -4.77 -10.14
N GLU A 40 15.86 -4.86 -9.44
CA GLU A 40 14.66 -4.05 -9.70
C GLU A 40 14.18 -3.43 -8.40
N LEU A 41 13.62 -2.23 -8.50
CA LEU A 41 13.04 -1.49 -7.38
C LEU A 41 11.62 -1.05 -7.73
N ILE A 42 10.66 -1.38 -6.88
CA ILE A 42 9.30 -0.85 -6.93
C ILE A 42 9.16 0.21 -5.85
N ILE A 43 8.60 1.37 -6.21
CA ILE A 43 8.33 2.46 -5.27
C ILE A 43 6.83 2.73 -5.29
N MET A 44 6.13 2.37 -4.23
CA MET A 44 4.76 2.80 -3.99
C MET A 44 4.77 4.20 -3.40
N ALA A 45 4.33 5.16 -4.18
CA ALA A 45 4.34 6.59 -3.87
C ALA A 45 3.12 7.27 -4.50
N GLY A 46 2.72 8.42 -3.95
CA GLY A 46 1.61 9.19 -4.49
C GLY A 46 0.25 8.53 -4.32
N HIS A 47 0.13 7.59 -3.38
CA HIS A 47 -1.14 6.96 -3.03
C HIS A 47 -2.17 8.04 -2.66
N PHE A 48 -3.36 7.94 -3.26
CA PHE A 48 -4.45 8.86 -3.00
C PHE A 48 -5.79 8.14 -2.91
N MET A 49 -6.75 8.83 -2.32
CA MET A 49 -8.12 8.37 -2.18
C MET A 49 -9.03 9.07 -3.19
N LEU A 50 -10.12 8.43 -3.60
CA LEU A 50 -11.15 9.08 -4.43
C LEU A 50 -12.16 9.81 -3.56
N PHE A 51 -12.51 11.04 -3.95
CA PHE A 51 -13.53 11.84 -3.31
C PHE A 51 -14.71 12.03 -4.25
N LEU A 52 -15.94 11.91 -3.73
CA LEU A 52 -17.11 12.34 -4.47
C LEU A 52 -17.20 13.87 -4.51
N ASP A 53 -17.11 14.44 -5.71
CA ASP A 53 -17.56 15.79 -6.01
C ASP A 53 -19.07 15.76 -6.26
N GLU A 54 -19.84 16.13 -5.24
CA GLU A 54 -21.30 16.13 -5.29
C GLU A 54 -21.85 17.12 -6.32
N SER A 55 -21.14 18.22 -6.58
CA SER A 55 -21.57 19.23 -7.55
C SER A 55 -21.47 18.74 -8.99
N ARG A 56 -20.48 17.89 -9.27
CA ARG A 56 -20.24 17.30 -10.59
C ARG A 56 -20.77 15.87 -10.72
N GLY A 57 -21.19 15.26 -9.61
CA GLY A 57 -21.65 13.87 -9.56
C GLY A 57 -20.58 12.86 -9.96
N CYS A 58 -19.30 13.16 -9.76
CA CYS A 58 -18.19 12.30 -10.19
C CYS A 58 -17.13 12.12 -9.09
N LEU A 59 -16.29 11.10 -9.25
CA LEU A 59 -15.13 10.91 -8.39
C LEU A 59 -13.94 11.72 -8.91
N VAL A 60 -13.23 12.35 -7.99
CA VAL A 60 -12.01 13.10 -8.27
C VAL A 60 -10.85 12.56 -7.42
N PRO A 61 -9.59 12.64 -7.91
CA PRO A 61 -8.42 12.26 -7.13
C PRO A 61 -8.27 13.14 -5.89
N GLY A 62 -7.98 12.52 -4.74
CA GLY A 62 -7.67 13.17 -3.47
C GLY A 62 -6.27 13.77 -3.43
N VAL A 63 -5.91 14.54 -4.45
CA VAL A 63 -4.62 15.23 -4.59
C VAL A 63 -4.89 16.73 -4.59
N ILE A 64 -4.28 17.48 -3.68
CA ILE A 64 -4.59 18.90 -3.46
C ILE A 64 -4.39 19.70 -4.76
N GLU A 65 -3.31 19.41 -5.48
CA GLU A 65 -2.88 20.07 -6.71
C GLU A 65 -3.84 19.88 -7.88
N GLU A 66 -4.69 18.85 -7.84
CA GLU A 66 -5.63 18.50 -8.92
C GLU A 66 -7.03 19.10 -8.73
N ASN A 67 -7.23 19.86 -7.64
CA ASN A 67 -8.56 20.31 -7.23
C ASN A 67 -8.61 21.80 -6.91
N GLU A 68 -9.79 22.38 -7.13
CA GLU A 68 -10.14 23.75 -6.79
C GLU A 68 -11.07 23.79 -5.55
N SER A 69 -11.25 24.97 -4.95
CA SER A 69 -12.17 25.13 -3.81
C SER A 69 -13.63 24.91 -4.24
N PRO A 70 -14.46 24.24 -3.41
CA PRO A 70 -14.20 23.85 -2.02
C PRO A 70 -13.56 22.46 -1.85
N MET A 71 -13.44 21.66 -2.92
CA MET A 71 -12.90 20.29 -2.84
C MET A 71 -11.45 20.29 -2.37
N ARG A 72 -10.64 21.22 -2.87
CA ARG A 72 -9.25 21.41 -2.44
C ARG A 72 -9.10 21.52 -0.93
N GLU A 73 -9.95 22.31 -0.28
CA GLU A 73 -9.93 22.52 1.19
C GLU A 73 -10.39 21.28 1.96
N ARG A 74 -11.31 20.50 1.39
CA ARG A 74 -11.74 19.22 1.96
C ARG A 74 -10.60 18.20 1.90
N ILE A 75 -9.93 18.09 0.76
CA ILE A 75 -8.79 17.19 0.57
C ILE A 75 -7.62 17.63 1.47
N ALA A 76 -7.29 18.92 1.50
CA ALA A 76 -6.21 19.45 2.34
C ALA A 76 -6.40 19.11 3.81
N ARG A 77 -7.62 19.28 4.36
CA ARG A 77 -7.91 18.92 5.76
C ARG A 77 -7.83 17.43 6.05
N ARG A 78 -8.13 16.58 5.06
CA ARG A 78 -8.27 15.14 5.28
C ARG A 78 -6.98 14.37 5.00
N VAL A 79 -6.32 14.71 3.92
CA VAL A 79 -5.19 13.97 3.34
C VAL A 79 -3.89 14.78 3.48
N GLY A 80 -3.97 16.09 3.37
CA GLY A 80 -2.78 16.96 3.40
C GLY A 80 -1.90 16.76 2.18
N ILE A 81 -0.62 17.11 2.30
CA ILE A 81 0.35 17.07 1.19
C ILE A 81 0.81 15.66 0.81
N PHE A 82 0.43 14.63 1.57
CA PHE A 82 0.99 13.27 1.46
C PHE A 82 1.06 12.71 0.02
N PRO A 83 0.01 12.77 -0.83
CA PRO A 83 0.09 12.20 -2.17
C PRO A 83 1.15 12.92 -3.04
N GLY A 84 1.08 14.24 -3.15
CA GLY A 84 2.06 15.02 -3.92
C GLY A 84 3.47 14.91 -3.34
N TYR A 85 3.60 14.99 -2.02
CA TYR A 85 4.88 14.94 -1.31
C TYR A 85 5.58 13.59 -1.49
N THR A 86 4.86 12.48 -1.28
CA THR A 86 5.45 11.14 -1.43
C THR A 86 5.77 10.80 -2.88
N TRP A 87 4.98 11.32 -3.83
CA TRP A 87 5.31 11.20 -5.26
C TRP A 87 6.64 11.88 -5.60
N GLU A 88 6.83 13.14 -5.15
CA GLU A 88 8.10 13.87 -5.31
C GLU A 88 9.26 13.10 -4.67
N LEU A 89 9.07 12.64 -3.44
CA LEU A 89 10.08 11.87 -2.69
C LEU A 89 10.44 10.56 -3.41
N GLY A 90 9.45 9.83 -3.90
CA GLY A 90 9.62 8.60 -4.64
C GLY A 90 10.40 8.79 -5.94
N VAL A 91 10.08 9.83 -6.72
CA VAL A 91 10.81 10.17 -7.94
C VAL A 91 12.25 10.59 -7.62
N ARG A 92 12.46 11.41 -6.59
CA ARG A 92 13.80 11.82 -6.13
C ARG A 92 14.67 10.61 -5.74
N ILE A 93 14.11 9.65 -5.00
CA ILE A 93 14.79 8.40 -4.65
C ILE A 93 15.10 7.60 -5.91
N ALA A 94 14.14 7.43 -6.81
CA ALA A 94 14.34 6.72 -8.07
C ALA A 94 15.49 7.33 -8.90
N GLN A 95 15.59 8.66 -8.97
CA GLN A 95 16.67 9.34 -9.69
C GLN A 95 18.04 9.00 -9.12
N ALA A 96 18.18 8.99 -7.78
CA ALA A 96 19.44 8.65 -7.11
C ALA A 96 19.92 7.23 -7.44
N PHE A 97 19.00 6.31 -7.72
CA PHE A 97 19.30 4.91 -8.02
C PHE A 97 19.17 4.50 -9.48
N LYS A 98 18.93 5.45 -10.41
CA LYS A 98 18.63 5.14 -11.82
C LYS A 98 19.69 4.29 -12.53
N GLN A 99 20.96 4.45 -12.14
CA GLN A 99 22.09 3.68 -12.71
C GLN A 99 22.32 2.33 -12.01
N ARG A 100 21.73 2.10 -10.82
CA ARG A 100 21.94 0.91 -10.00
C ARG A 100 21.02 -0.25 -10.38
N PHE A 101 19.79 0.05 -10.79
CA PHE A 101 18.75 -0.92 -11.08
C PHE A 101 18.51 -1.02 -12.59
N ASP A 102 18.24 -2.24 -13.05
CA ASP A 102 17.84 -2.50 -14.44
C ASP A 102 16.47 -1.87 -14.73
N SER A 103 15.59 -1.89 -13.72
CA SER A 103 14.23 -1.37 -13.78
C SER A 103 13.84 -0.72 -12.47
N ILE A 104 13.27 0.48 -12.54
CA ILE A 104 12.60 1.14 -11.43
C ILE A 104 11.17 1.42 -11.89
N ARG A 105 10.19 0.99 -11.10
CA ARG A 105 8.77 1.22 -11.39
C ARG A 105 8.07 1.91 -10.23
N PHE A 106 7.11 2.77 -10.56
CA PHE A 106 6.25 3.44 -9.61
C PHE A 106 4.92 2.71 -9.49
N LEU A 107 4.48 2.40 -8.27
CA LEU A 107 3.19 1.78 -8.02
C LEU A 107 2.24 2.84 -7.48
N LEU A 108 1.15 3.10 -8.22
CA LEU A 108 0.08 3.98 -7.77
C LEU A 108 -1.08 3.17 -7.19
N LEU A 109 -1.19 3.15 -5.86
CA LEU A 109 -2.33 2.56 -5.17
C LEU A 109 -3.46 3.61 -5.10
N ILE A 110 -4.71 3.24 -5.37
CA ILE A 110 -5.86 4.14 -5.30
C ILE A 110 -6.89 3.57 -4.33
N ASN A 111 -7.15 4.30 -3.24
CA ASN A 111 -8.25 4.00 -2.34
C ASN A 111 -9.56 4.52 -2.95
N ASP A 112 -10.34 3.60 -3.51
CA ASP A 112 -11.52 3.90 -4.30
C ASP A 112 -12.84 3.55 -3.60
N TRP A 113 -12.82 3.44 -2.27
CA TRP A 113 -14.01 3.02 -1.50
C TRP A 113 -14.36 3.91 -0.31
N GLN A 114 -13.41 4.58 0.36
CA GLN A 114 -13.70 5.26 1.63
C GLN A 114 -14.59 6.50 1.53
N TYR A 115 -14.45 7.34 0.48
CA TYR A 115 -15.23 8.58 0.32
C TYR A 115 -16.15 8.56 -0.91
N VAL A 116 -16.53 7.36 -1.35
CA VAL A 116 -17.49 7.15 -2.42
C VAL A 116 -18.89 7.02 -1.80
N SER A 117 -19.62 8.13 -1.69
CA SER A 117 -20.99 8.12 -1.16
C SER A 117 -21.96 7.42 -2.12
N THR A 118 -23.02 6.83 -1.57
CA THR A 118 -24.14 6.25 -2.31
C THR A 118 -25.29 7.23 -2.56
N SER A 119 -25.23 8.44 -1.99
CA SER A 119 -26.31 9.45 -2.11
C SER A 119 -26.53 9.96 -3.54
N SER A 120 -25.52 9.86 -4.41
CA SER A 120 -25.54 10.37 -5.80
C SER A 120 -25.47 9.26 -6.87
N GLY A 121 -25.48 7.98 -6.48
CA GLY A 121 -25.41 6.85 -7.39
C GLY A 121 -24.84 5.57 -6.76
N SER A 122 -24.75 4.50 -7.54
CA SER A 122 -24.06 3.28 -7.10
C SER A 122 -22.55 3.54 -7.02
N ALA A 123 -21.92 3.28 -5.87
CA ALA A 123 -20.47 3.40 -5.70
C ALA A 123 -19.66 2.61 -6.75
N SER A 124 -20.21 1.47 -7.20
CA SER A 124 -19.60 0.69 -8.28
C SER A 124 -19.61 1.41 -9.62
N GLU A 125 -20.69 2.14 -9.90
CA GLU A 125 -20.86 2.88 -11.15
C GLU A 125 -19.95 4.12 -11.18
N LEU A 126 -19.89 4.85 -10.08
CA LEU A 126 -18.98 5.99 -9.90
C LEU A 126 -17.51 5.58 -10.11
N ARG A 127 -17.10 4.45 -9.52
CA ARG A 127 -15.75 3.88 -9.75
C ARG A 127 -15.53 3.50 -11.21
N ARG A 128 -16.50 2.84 -11.84
CA ARG A 128 -16.41 2.41 -13.25
C ARG A 128 -16.13 3.62 -14.14
N VAL A 129 -16.95 4.67 -14.00
CA VAL A 129 -16.80 5.91 -14.77
C VAL A 129 -15.44 6.57 -14.53
N PHE A 130 -14.96 6.62 -13.28
CA PHE A 130 -13.64 7.14 -12.97
C PHE A 130 -12.53 6.38 -13.72
N TYR A 131 -12.49 5.04 -13.60
CA TYR A 131 -11.43 4.24 -14.23
C TYR A 131 -11.54 4.15 -15.76
N GLU A 132 -12.72 4.42 -16.34
CA GLU A 132 -12.85 4.57 -17.80
C GLU A 132 -12.19 5.85 -18.32
N GLN A 133 -12.07 6.87 -17.47
CA GLN A 133 -11.48 8.17 -17.81
C GLN A 133 -10.05 8.33 -17.28
N PHE A 134 -9.64 7.51 -16.31
CA PHE A 134 -8.33 7.57 -15.69
C PHE A 134 -7.28 6.82 -16.52
N ASP A 135 -6.92 7.38 -17.68
CA ASP A 135 -5.95 6.78 -18.59
C ASP A 135 -4.52 7.35 -18.45
N ARG A 136 -4.35 8.39 -17.62
CA ARG A 136 -3.08 9.08 -17.36
C ARG A 136 -2.92 9.42 -15.89
N LEU A 137 -1.67 9.57 -15.45
CA LEU A 137 -1.38 10.08 -14.11
C LEU A 137 -1.94 11.49 -13.89
N PRO A 138 -2.20 11.90 -12.63
CA PRO A 138 -2.48 13.30 -12.27
C PRO A 138 -1.50 14.29 -12.91
N ALA A 139 -1.97 15.49 -13.25
CA ALA A 139 -1.14 16.47 -13.98
C ALA A 139 0.09 16.89 -13.17
N SER A 140 -0.07 17.10 -11.86
CA SER A 140 1.01 17.35 -10.91
C SER A 140 2.05 16.23 -10.94
N TYR A 141 1.62 14.97 -10.98
CA TYR A 141 2.52 13.80 -10.96
C TYR A 141 3.33 13.69 -12.25
N ARG A 142 2.70 13.93 -13.40
CA ARG A 142 3.37 13.99 -14.70
C ARG A 142 4.43 15.09 -14.73
N ALA A 143 4.12 16.26 -14.19
CA ALA A 143 5.08 17.37 -14.11
C ALA A 143 6.33 17.00 -13.30
N VAL A 144 6.20 16.19 -12.23
CA VAL A 144 7.35 15.67 -11.48
C VAL A 144 8.19 14.72 -12.34
N LEU A 145 7.57 13.79 -13.05
CA LEU A 145 8.27 12.87 -13.94
C LEU A 145 9.01 13.61 -15.07
N GLU A 146 8.34 14.57 -15.71
CA GLU A 146 8.93 15.41 -16.76
C GLU A 146 10.12 16.20 -16.25
N ARG A 147 9.98 16.87 -15.10
CA ARG A 147 11.07 17.60 -14.44
C ARG A 147 12.25 16.68 -14.08
N SER A 148 11.97 15.41 -13.78
CA SER A 148 13.03 14.45 -13.47
C SER A 148 13.95 14.17 -14.65
N GLY A 149 13.46 14.29 -15.89
CA GLY A 149 14.17 13.97 -17.13
C GLY A 149 14.65 12.52 -17.25
N LYS A 150 14.23 11.62 -16.36
CA LYS A 150 14.71 10.22 -16.27
C LYS A 150 13.59 9.18 -16.33
N PHE A 151 12.36 9.60 -16.08
CA PHE A 151 11.19 8.74 -15.97
C PHE A 151 10.02 9.30 -16.77
N SER A 152 9.14 8.41 -17.22
CA SER A 152 7.88 8.71 -17.89
C SER A 152 6.75 7.88 -17.29
N GLU A 153 5.52 8.05 -17.78
CA GLU A 153 4.38 7.20 -17.38
C GLU A 153 4.62 5.71 -17.69
N ASP A 154 5.51 5.39 -18.63
CA ASP A 154 5.90 3.99 -18.90
C ASP A 154 6.58 3.35 -17.68
N ASN A 155 7.12 4.14 -16.76
CA ASN A 155 7.68 3.63 -15.50
C ASN A 155 6.61 3.28 -14.46
N VAL A 156 5.34 3.57 -14.70
CA VAL A 156 4.26 3.16 -13.80
C VAL A 156 4.01 1.66 -13.94
N LEU A 157 3.95 0.96 -12.82
CA LEU A 157 3.65 -0.46 -12.76
C LEU A 157 2.15 -0.66 -13.01
N ALA A 158 1.82 -1.42 -14.06
CA ALA A 158 0.46 -1.86 -14.30
C ALA A 158 0.06 -2.95 -13.30
N SER A 159 -1.20 -2.92 -12.86
CA SER A 159 -1.83 -4.08 -12.24
C SER A 159 -2.54 -4.93 -13.29
N ARG A 160 -2.97 -6.14 -12.91
CA ARG A 160 -3.86 -6.94 -13.77
C ARG A 160 -5.22 -6.30 -13.99
N LYS A 161 -5.59 -5.28 -13.21
CA LYS A 161 -6.89 -4.58 -13.32
C LYS A 161 -6.81 -3.31 -14.13
N HIS A 162 -5.70 -2.59 -14.07
CA HIS A 162 -5.59 -1.24 -14.62
C HIS A 162 -4.15 -0.92 -15.08
N PRO A 163 -3.97 -0.24 -16.23
CA PRO A 163 -2.64 -0.02 -16.82
C PRO A 163 -1.73 0.90 -15.99
N ILE A 164 -2.29 1.79 -15.17
CA ILE A 164 -1.51 2.80 -14.43
C ILE A 164 -1.83 2.85 -12.92
N ALA A 165 -2.58 1.89 -12.39
CA ALA A 165 -2.97 1.91 -10.98
C ALA A 165 -3.29 0.54 -10.40
N PHE A 166 -3.33 0.48 -9.08
CA PHE A 166 -3.82 -0.63 -8.27
C PHE A 166 -5.08 -0.16 -7.53
N PRO A 167 -6.30 -0.51 -8.01
CA PRO A 167 -7.54 -0.20 -7.30
C PRO A 167 -7.69 -1.02 -6.02
N GLU A 168 -7.84 -0.39 -4.85
CA GLU A 168 -7.97 -1.08 -3.57
C GLU A 168 -9.20 -1.98 -3.50
N THR A 169 -10.36 -1.54 -4.01
CA THR A 169 -11.58 -2.35 -4.04
C THR A 169 -11.35 -3.68 -4.78
N TRP A 170 -10.54 -3.67 -5.83
CA TRP A 170 -10.21 -4.89 -6.57
C TRP A 170 -9.26 -5.80 -5.78
N LEU A 171 -8.24 -5.25 -5.14
CA LEU A 171 -7.33 -5.99 -4.25
C LEU A 171 -8.08 -6.62 -3.08
N LYS A 172 -9.00 -5.87 -2.47
CA LYS A 172 -9.91 -6.31 -1.43
C LYS A 172 -10.72 -7.53 -1.84
N TYR A 173 -11.40 -7.47 -2.99
CA TYR A 173 -12.19 -8.62 -3.49
C TYR A 173 -11.32 -9.83 -3.83
N ARG A 174 -10.09 -9.61 -4.29
CA ARG A 174 -9.14 -10.69 -4.50
C ARG A 174 -8.74 -11.33 -3.18
N PHE A 175 -8.44 -10.53 -2.16
CA PHE A 175 -8.04 -11.03 -0.86
C PHE A 175 -9.17 -11.85 -0.23
N GLN A 176 -10.42 -11.40 -0.31
CA GLN A 176 -11.58 -12.17 0.16
C GLN A 176 -11.64 -13.57 -0.48
N LYS A 177 -11.44 -13.65 -1.81
CA LYS A 177 -11.41 -14.93 -2.53
C LYS A 177 -10.19 -15.79 -2.14
N SER A 178 -9.04 -15.18 -1.91
CA SER A 178 -7.84 -15.87 -1.44
C SER A 178 -8.02 -16.39 -0.02
N ALA A 179 -8.59 -15.58 0.88
CA ALA A 179 -8.85 -15.90 2.27
C ALA A 179 -9.76 -17.13 2.39
N ASP A 180 -10.83 -17.23 1.59
CA ASP A 180 -11.68 -18.43 1.56
C ASP A 180 -10.88 -19.71 1.22
N LYS A 181 -9.92 -19.63 0.30
CA LYS A 181 -9.06 -20.76 -0.05
C LYS A 181 -8.07 -21.09 1.06
N LEU A 182 -7.51 -20.06 1.69
CA LEU A 182 -6.56 -20.20 2.80
C LEU A 182 -7.21 -20.79 4.05
N VAL A 183 -8.46 -20.42 4.35
CA VAL A 183 -9.27 -21.04 5.41
C VAL A 183 -9.48 -22.52 5.10
N LYS A 184 -9.88 -22.87 3.87
CA LYS A 184 -10.04 -24.28 3.46
C LYS A 184 -8.74 -25.09 3.55
N ALA A 185 -7.60 -24.43 3.36
CA ALA A 185 -6.26 -25.02 3.49
C ALA A 185 -5.72 -25.03 4.93
N GLY A 186 -6.49 -24.57 5.92
CA GLY A 186 -6.08 -24.52 7.33
C GLY A 186 -4.98 -23.50 7.64
N ARG A 187 -4.80 -22.49 6.77
CA ARG A 187 -3.76 -21.45 6.91
C ARG A 187 -4.25 -20.15 7.53
N LEU A 188 -5.56 -19.94 7.50
CA LEU A 188 -6.27 -18.88 8.22
C LEU A 188 -7.37 -19.52 9.04
N ASP A 189 -7.68 -18.92 10.17
CA ASP A 189 -8.80 -19.33 11.03
C ASP A 189 -10.05 -18.53 10.70
N ARG A 190 -11.21 -19.19 10.72
CA ARG A 190 -12.52 -18.53 10.60
C ARG A 190 -13.30 -18.79 11.87
N ARG A 191 -13.68 -17.71 12.55
CA ARG A 191 -14.57 -17.77 13.72
C ARG A 191 -15.83 -16.95 13.52
N VAL A 192 -16.87 -17.33 14.25
CA VAL A 192 -18.08 -16.53 14.41
C VAL A 192 -17.87 -15.67 15.65
N LEU A 193 -18.10 -14.37 15.52
CA LEU A 193 -18.10 -13.44 16.64
C LEU A 193 -19.56 -13.36 17.14
N ASP A 194 -19.82 -13.95 18.30
CA ASP A 194 -21.13 -13.91 18.95
C ASP A 194 -21.29 -12.63 19.76
N ASP A 195 -22.47 -12.01 19.66
CA ASP A 195 -22.98 -10.87 20.45
C ASP A 195 -22.02 -9.67 20.66
N GLY A 196 -22.25 -8.60 19.89
CA GLY A 196 -21.56 -7.32 20.02
C GLY A 196 -21.76 -6.42 18.79
N PRO A 197 -21.24 -5.18 18.79
CA PRO A 197 -21.27 -4.31 17.61
C PRO A 197 -20.54 -4.91 16.39
N ASP A 198 -19.64 -5.87 16.61
CA ASP A 198 -18.89 -6.61 15.59
C ASP A 198 -19.42 -8.05 15.37
N ALA A 199 -20.68 -8.33 15.69
CA ALA A 199 -21.28 -9.64 15.46
C ALA A 199 -21.21 -10.03 13.97
N GLY A 200 -20.72 -11.23 13.68
CA GLY A 200 -20.49 -11.68 12.31
C GLY A 200 -19.42 -12.75 12.16
N THR A 201 -18.68 -12.73 11.05
CA THR A 201 -17.58 -13.67 10.79
C THR A 201 -16.25 -12.93 10.76
N GLU A 202 -15.25 -13.51 11.40
CA GLU A 202 -13.87 -13.02 11.38
C GLU A 202 -12.97 -14.06 10.72
N ILE A 203 -12.08 -13.61 9.83
CA ILE A 203 -11.00 -14.41 9.29
C ILE A 203 -9.67 -13.82 9.78
N SER A 204 -8.89 -14.63 10.47
CA SER A 204 -7.68 -14.22 11.18
C SER A 204 -6.49 -15.08 10.83
N LEU A 205 -5.30 -14.46 10.79
CA LEU A 205 -4.05 -15.19 10.87
C LEU A 205 -3.76 -15.47 12.34
N ILE A 206 -3.46 -16.73 12.67
CA ILE A 206 -3.00 -17.09 14.00
C ILE A 206 -1.48 -16.95 14.01
N ASP A 207 -0.95 -16.12 14.90
CA ASP A 207 0.50 -15.97 15.02
C ASP A 207 1.14 -17.08 15.89
N GLU A 208 2.46 -16.99 16.06
CA GLU A 208 3.24 -17.96 16.83
C GLU A 208 2.85 -18.07 18.31
N ASN A 209 2.25 -17.01 18.87
CA ASN A 209 1.76 -16.98 20.25
C ASN A 209 0.33 -17.50 20.37
N GLY A 210 -0.33 -17.79 19.23
CA GLY A 210 -1.73 -18.17 19.18
C GLY A 210 -2.70 -16.99 19.11
N ASP A 211 -2.20 -15.76 18.93
CA ASP A 211 -3.04 -14.57 18.88
C ASP A 211 -3.70 -14.41 17.51
N HIS A 212 -4.98 -14.00 17.52
CA HIS A 212 -5.73 -13.74 16.30
C HIS A 212 -5.39 -12.35 15.75
N LYS A 213 -4.85 -12.31 14.54
CA LYS A 213 -4.65 -11.08 13.75
C LYS A 213 -5.77 -10.98 12.71
N PRO A 214 -6.84 -10.21 12.97
CA PRO A 214 -7.98 -10.11 12.06
C PRO A 214 -7.60 -9.49 10.73
N LEU A 215 -7.97 -10.16 9.65
CA LEU A 215 -7.75 -9.70 8.27
C LEU A 215 -9.07 -9.33 7.59
N ILE A 216 -10.16 -10.01 7.97
CA ILE A 216 -11.53 -9.71 7.54
C ILE A 216 -12.43 -9.78 8.77
N THR A 217 -13.18 -8.72 9.04
CA THR A 217 -14.20 -8.70 10.10
C THR A 217 -15.54 -8.33 9.48
N CYS A 218 -16.58 -9.14 9.70
CA CYS A 218 -17.92 -8.94 9.16
C CYS A 218 -17.96 -8.76 7.63
N GLY A 219 -17.09 -9.48 6.91
CA GLY A 219 -16.96 -9.36 5.45
C GLY A 219 -16.21 -8.11 4.98
N VAL A 220 -15.78 -7.24 5.89
CA VAL A 220 -14.97 -6.07 5.58
C VAL A 220 -13.50 -6.43 5.73
N THR A 221 -12.78 -6.43 4.61
CA THR A 221 -11.32 -6.50 4.58
C THR A 221 -10.76 -5.14 4.99
N GLY A 222 -9.85 -5.14 5.96
CA GLY A 222 -9.04 -3.96 6.29
C GLY A 222 -7.86 -3.81 5.32
N CYS A 223 -7.14 -2.69 5.38
CA CYS A 223 -6.03 -2.38 4.48
C CYS A 223 -4.96 -3.48 4.41
N ALA A 224 -4.78 -4.27 5.47
CA ALA A 224 -3.85 -5.40 5.48
C ALA A 224 -4.11 -6.42 4.36
N GLY A 225 -5.37 -6.71 4.02
CA GLY A 225 -5.70 -7.67 2.96
C GLY A 225 -5.41 -7.13 1.55
N GLU A 226 -5.66 -5.85 1.32
CA GLU A 226 -5.36 -5.16 0.06
C GLU A 226 -3.85 -5.15 -0.21
N ILE A 227 -3.07 -4.77 0.80
CA ILE A 227 -1.61 -4.78 0.78
C ILE A 227 -1.07 -6.18 0.55
N THR A 228 -1.69 -7.20 1.16
CA THR A 228 -1.31 -8.60 0.99
C THR A 228 -1.42 -9.06 -0.47
N GLU A 229 -2.54 -8.76 -1.14
CA GLU A 229 -2.71 -9.10 -2.56
C GLU A 229 -1.84 -8.27 -3.49
N MET A 230 -1.62 -6.99 -3.19
CA MET A 230 -0.75 -6.14 -3.96
C MET A 230 0.68 -6.68 -3.96
N ILE A 231 1.22 -7.00 -2.78
CA ILE A 231 2.56 -7.58 -2.64
C ILE A 231 2.66 -8.94 -3.36
N SER A 232 1.62 -9.78 -3.27
CA SER A 232 1.56 -11.05 -4.00
C SER A 232 1.63 -10.84 -5.52
N GLU A 233 0.96 -9.82 -6.05
CA GLU A 233 1.01 -9.47 -7.47
C GLU A 233 2.37 -8.95 -7.91
N ILE A 234 2.99 -8.06 -7.11
CA ILE A 234 4.36 -7.57 -7.34
C ILE A 234 5.34 -8.74 -7.38
N TYR A 235 5.22 -9.67 -6.43
CA TYR A 235 6.07 -10.85 -6.36
C TYR A 235 5.86 -11.79 -7.56
N ALA A 236 4.62 -12.01 -7.97
CA ALA A 236 4.29 -12.82 -9.15
C ALA A 236 4.88 -12.24 -10.44
N SER A 237 5.09 -10.93 -10.51
CA SER A 237 5.74 -10.22 -11.61
C SER A 237 7.28 -10.23 -11.55
N GLY A 238 7.88 -10.95 -10.59
CA GLY A 238 9.33 -11.11 -10.48
C GLY A 238 10.04 -10.08 -9.59
N HIS A 239 9.32 -9.06 -9.12
CA HIS A 239 9.90 -8.01 -8.28
C HIS A 239 10.03 -8.45 -6.82
N ARG A 240 11.11 -8.01 -6.17
CA ARG A 240 11.49 -8.48 -4.83
C ARG A 240 11.96 -7.36 -3.89
N LEU A 241 12.12 -6.14 -4.37
CA LEU A 241 12.45 -4.98 -3.55
C LEU A 241 11.37 -3.93 -3.73
N LEU A 242 10.71 -3.58 -2.62
CA LEU A 242 9.57 -2.67 -2.60
C LEU A 242 9.79 -1.60 -1.52
N LEU A 243 9.78 -0.33 -1.91
CA LEU A 243 9.63 0.81 -1.02
C LEU A 243 8.17 1.25 -1.00
N MET A 244 7.60 1.46 0.18
CA MET A 244 6.22 1.87 0.37
C MET A 244 6.14 3.11 1.25
N PHE A 245 5.53 4.16 0.73
CA PHE A 245 5.05 5.26 1.55
C PHE A 245 3.58 5.01 1.92
N ALA A 246 3.30 4.97 3.22
CA ALA A 246 1.97 4.78 3.77
C ALA A 246 1.60 5.97 4.65
N PRO A 247 0.33 6.41 4.69
CA PRO A 247 -0.11 7.38 5.68
C PRO A 247 0.19 6.90 7.11
N GLY A 248 0.53 7.80 8.03
CA GLY A 248 0.78 7.44 9.45
C GLY A 248 -0.37 6.64 10.08
N GLU A 249 -1.62 7.03 9.81
CA GLU A 249 -2.81 6.30 10.25
C GLU A 249 -2.94 4.88 9.65
N CYS A 250 -2.27 4.62 8.53
CA CYS A 250 -2.26 3.34 7.83
C CYS A 250 -1.01 2.49 8.11
N PHE A 251 -0.02 3.01 8.85
CA PHE A 251 1.28 2.32 9.02
C PHE A 251 1.13 0.91 9.62
N GLN A 252 0.39 0.77 10.73
CA GLN A 252 0.19 -0.54 11.37
C GLN A 252 -0.60 -1.54 10.51
N PRO A 253 -1.74 -1.16 9.88
CA PRO A 253 -2.41 -2.01 8.91
C PRO A 253 -1.52 -2.43 7.73
N VAL A 254 -0.74 -1.51 7.17
CA VAL A 254 0.19 -1.80 6.06
C VAL A 254 1.26 -2.78 6.49
N LYS A 255 1.94 -2.52 7.63
CA LYS A 255 2.92 -3.44 8.22
C LYS A 255 2.36 -4.84 8.45
N THR A 256 1.13 -4.92 8.96
CA THR A 256 0.41 -6.19 9.15
C THR A 256 0.20 -6.88 7.81
N GLY A 257 -0.28 -6.17 6.79
CA GLY A 257 -0.45 -6.71 5.44
C GLY A 257 0.85 -7.22 4.82
N VAL A 258 1.97 -6.51 4.99
CA VAL A 258 3.29 -6.97 4.54
C VAL A 258 3.69 -8.27 5.25
N SER A 259 3.58 -8.29 6.58
CA SER A 259 3.95 -9.45 7.40
C SER A 259 3.12 -10.68 7.04
N VAL A 260 1.80 -10.49 6.83
CA VAL A 260 0.89 -11.52 6.35
C VAL A 260 1.30 -11.98 4.97
N ALA A 261 1.59 -11.08 4.02
CA ALA A 261 1.99 -11.47 2.67
C ALA A 261 3.24 -12.35 2.68
N LEU A 262 4.30 -11.93 3.39
CA LEU A 262 5.57 -12.65 3.41
C LEU A 262 5.44 -14.03 4.07
N SER A 263 4.74 -14.12 5.21
CA SER A 263 4.56 -15.36 5.97
C SER A 263 3.53 -16.31 5.32
N LEU A 264 2.40 -15.77 4.84
CA LEU A 264 1.28 -16.54 4.30
C LEU A 264 1.50 -16.90 2.84
N TYR A 265 2.17 -16.10 2.02
CA TYR A 265 2.40 -16.47 0.62
C TYR A 265 3.80 -17.01 0.34
N GLY A 266 4.66 -17.07 1.37
CA GLY A 266 5.98 -17.65 1.24
C GLY A 266 6.86 -16.87 0.28
N LEU A 267 6.78 -15.54 0.33
CA LEU A 267 7.36 -14.61 -0.65
C LEU A 267 8.87 -14.44 -0.44
N THR A 268 9.58 -15.53 -0.67
CA THR A 268 10.99 -15.72 -0.34
C THR A 268 11.89 -14.70 -1.04
N GLY A 269 12.83 -14.12 -0.28
CA GLY A 269 13.80 -13.16 -0.81
C GLY A 269 13.21 -11.79 -1.15
N MET A 270 11.97 -11.52 -0.72
CA MET A 270 11.36 -10.21 -0.82
C MET A 270 11.81 -9.32 0.34
N LYS A 271 12.25 -8.10 0.02
CA LYS A 271 12.53 -7.02 0.96
C LYS A 271 11.51 -5.91 0.75
N VAL A 272 10.86 -5.49 1.82
CA VAL A 272 9.88 -4.40 1.84
C VAL A 272 10.34 -3.35 2.85
N ILE A 273 10.42 -2.11 2.42
CA ILE A 273 10.74 -0.95 3.25
C ILE A 273 9.48 -0.10 3.32
N ILE A 274 8.97 0.17 4.52
CA ILE A 274 7.75 0.93 4.77
C ILE A 274 8.14 2.19 5.53
N ALA A 275 7.75 3.36 5.04
CA ALA A 275 7.91 4.62 5.75
C ALA A 275 6.57 5.36 5.81
N ASP A 276 6.32 6.10 6.89
CA ASP A 276 5.10 6.89 7.07
C ASP A 276 5.31 8.41 7.08
N PRO A 277 5.65 9.01 5.93
CA PRO A 277 5.95 10.43 5.85
C PRO A 277 4.67 11.31 5.91
N GLY A 278 3.85 11.20 6.96
CA GLY A 278 2.62 11.97 7.18
C GLY A 278 1.38 11.32 6.57
N GLY A 279 0.23 12.01 6.52
CA GLY A 279 -0.96 11.52 5.79
C GLY A 279 -2.33 11.82 6.39
N SER A 280 -2.41 12.71 7.39
CA SER A 280 -3.63 13.04 8.12
C SER A 280 -3.86 14.56 8.15
N GLY A 281 -3.70 15.22 6.99
CA GLY A 281 -3.97 16.65 6.84
C GLY A 281 -2.77 17.57 7.08
N GLU A 282 -1.56 17.02 7.30
CA GLU A 282 -0.35 17.82 7.39
C GLU A 282 -0.10 18.60 6.11
N MET A 283 0.32 19.86 6.24
CA MET A 283 0.51 20.77 5.12
C MET A 283 1.97 21.08 4.81
N GLN A 284 2.91 20.69 5.68
CA GLN A 284 4.34 20.91 5.52
C GLN A 284 5.17 19.75 6.10
N PRO A 285 6.36 19.45 5.56
CA PRO A 285 7.26 18.43 6.08
C PRO A 285 7.60 18.60 7.57
N ASP A 286 7.79 19.83 8.05
CA ASP A 286 8.12 20.08 9.46
C ASP A 286 7.01 19.56 10.41
N GLU A 287 5.74 19.67 10.02
CA GLU A 287 4.62 19.12 10.79
C GLU A 287 4.67 17.59 10.87
N ILE A 288 5.08 16.95 9.77
CA ILE A 288 5.21 15.50 9.65
C ILE A 288 6.33 15.01 10.57
N PHE A 289 7.53 15.56 10.43
CA PHE A 289 8.71 15.08 11.15
C PHE A 289 8.71 15.47 12.63
N SER A 290 7.95 16.50 13.02
CA SER A 290 7.73 16.83 14.44
C SER A 290 7.10 15.69 15.25
N LYS A 291 6.40 14.76 14.58
CA LYS A 291 5.71 13.61 15.20
C LYS A 291 6.57 12.35 15.25
N LEU A 292 7.81 12.41 14.74
CA LEU A 292 8.63 11.25 14.36
C LEU A 292 7.98 10.42 13.25
N VAL A 293 8.80 9.96 12.32
CA VAL A 293 8.37 9.08 11.21
C VAL A 293 8.89 7.68 11.49
N ASN A 294 8.00 6.69 11.42
CA ASN A 294 8.31 5.27 11.46
C ASN A 294 8.92 4.82 10.14
N VAL A 295 9.96 4.01 10.25
CA VAL A 295 10.45 3.20 9.13
C VAL A 295 10.58 1.76 9.60
N GLU A 296 9.99 0.84 8.84
CA GLU A 296 10.12 -0.60 9.03
C GLU A 296 10.75 -1.23 7.79
N VAL A 297 11.75 -2.07 8.00
CA VAL A 297 12.35 -2.91 6.96
C VAL A 297 11.99 -4.35 7.29
N ILE A 298 11.36 -5.05 6.36
CA ILE A 298 10.96 -6.45 6.51
C ILE A 298 11.59 -7.25 5.36
N THR A 299 12.34 -8.29 5.68
CA THR A 299 13.00 -9.16 4.70
C THR A 299 12.60 -10.61 4.92
N SER A 300 11.99 -11.22 3.91
CA SER A 300 11.76 -12.66 3.89
C SER A 300 13.08 -13.37 3.58
N GLU A 301 13.57 -14.15 4.54
CA GLU A 301 14.81 -14.90 4.37
C GLU A 301 14.65 -15.98 3.29
N ARG A 302 15.72 -16.25 2.54
CA ARG A 302 15.80 -17.51 1.78
C ARG A 302 15.94 -18.60 2.81
N GLY A 303 14.90 -19.42 2.97
CA GLY A 303 15.01 -20.65 3.76
C GLY A 303 16.31 -21.35 3.37
N ALA A 304 17.15 -21.64 4.37
CA ALA A 304 18.37 -22.40 4.14
C ALA A 304 17.95 -23.67 3.39
N MET A 305 18.44 -23.84 2.15
CA MET A 305 18.34 -25.13 1.50
C MET A 305 19.24 -26.08 2.31
N SER A 306 18.63 -26.81 3.25
CA SER A 306 19.21 -28.00 3.86
C SER A 306 19.12 -29.17 2.91
#